data_AF-A0A1F5ZP49-F1
#
_entry.id   AF-A0A1F5ZP49-F1
#
_cell.length_a   1.000
_cell.length_b   1.000
_cell.length_c   1.000
_cell.angle_alpha   90.00
_cell.angle_beta   90.00
_cell.angle_gamma   90.00
#
_symmetry.space_group_name_H-M   'P 1'
#
loop_
_entity.id
_entity.type
_entity.pdbx_description
1 polymer ?
#
loop_
_entity_poly.entity_id
_entity_poly.type
_entity_poly.pdbx_seq_one_letter_code
_entity_poly.pdbx_strand_id
1 'polypeptide(L)' 'MKNANNVFNDSIIDLCKTLTPEKIKELDYILTQEKEESEIIKNIIEKFPNFQIIYASKLSE' A
#
# COMPACT_ATOMS: atom_id res chain seq x y z
N MET A 1 -9.92 -2.18 18.47
CA MET A 1 -8.57 -1.75 18.05
C MET A 1 -8.22 -2.54 16.80
N LYS A 2 -8.25 -1.93 15.61
CA LYS A 2 -7.73 -2.58 14.41
C LYS A 2 -6.21 -2.72 14.61
N ASN A 3 -5.67 -3.93 14.48
CA ASN A 3 -4.21 -4.14 14.53
C ASN A 3 -3.55 -3.32 13.42
N ALA A 4 -2.39 -2.71 13.65
CA ALA A 4 -1.66 -1.93 12.63
C ALA A 4 -1.37 -2.75 11.35
N ASN A 5 -1.15 -4.06 11.49
CA ASN A 5 -1.05 -5.01 10.37
C ASN A 5 -2.30 -5.06 9.48
N ASN A 6 -3.48 -4.73 10.01
CA ASN A 6 -4.70 -4.66 9.20
C ASN A 6 -4.75 -3.38 8.37
N VAL A 7 -4.21 -2.25 8.88
CA VAL A 7 -4.25 -0.96 8.18
C VAL A 7 -3.45 -1.00 6.88
N PHE A 8 -2.23 -1.55 6.91
CA PHE A 8 -1.40 -1.66 5.73
C PHE A 8 -2.06 -2.55 4.67
N ASN A 9 -2.46 -3.78 5.05
CA ASN A 9 -3.10 -4.71 4.14
C ASN A 9 -4.43 -4.17 3.57
N ASP A 10 -5.27 -3.53 4.39
CA ASP A 10 -6.52 -2.90 3.93
C ASP A 10 -6.25 -1.77 2.92
N SER A 11 -5.19 -1.00 3.15
CA SER A 11 -4.79 0.08 2.23
C SER A 11 -4.27 -0.45 0.90
N ILE A 12 -3.57 -1.59 0.90
CA ILE A 12 -3.14 -2.28 -0.33
C ILE A 12 -4.36 -2.78 -1.11
N ILE A 13 -5.33 -3.38 -0.43
CA ILE A 13 -6.59 -3.83 -1.07
C ILE A 13 -7.32 -2.66 -1.71
N ASP A 14 -7.42 -1.52 -1.02
CA ASP A 14 -8.06 -0.33 -1.55
C ASP A 14 -7.26 0.30 -2.71
N LEU A 15 -5.93 0.29 -2.64
CA LEU A 15 -5.08 0.71 -3.75
C LEU A 15 -5.32 -0.17 -4.99
N CYS A 16 -5.36 -1.50 -4.85
CA CYS A 16 -5.58 -2.43 -5.95
C CYS A 16 -6.89 -2.18 -6.71
N LYS A 17 -7.94 -1.69 -6.04
CA LYS A 17 -9.22 -1.32 -6.70
C LYS A 17 -9.08 -0.15 -7.67
N THR A 18 -8.03 0.65 -7.54
CA THR A 18 -7.78 1.85 -8.35
C THR A 18 -6.77 1.62 -9.48
N LEU A 19 -6.09 0.47 -9.49
CA LEU A 19 -4.99 0.18 -10.41
C LEU A 19 -5.42 -0.68 -11.59
N THR A 20 -4.74 -0.50 -12.72
CA THR A 20 -4.84 -1.44 -13.86
C THR A 20 -4.08 -2.74 -13.53
N PRO A 21 -4.38 -3.85 -14.24
CA PRO A 21 -3.65 -5.12 -14.03
C PRO A 21 -2.12 -5.00 -14.18
N GLU A 22 -1.64 -4.14 -15.08
CA GLU A 22 -0.21 -3.88 -15.25
C GLU A 22 0.40 -3.20 -14.03
N LYS A 23 -0.30 -2.24 -13.44
CA LYS A 23 0.11 -1.54 -12.22
C LYS A 23 0.02 -2.41 -10.97
N ILE A 24 -0.91 -3.36 -10.93
CA ILE A 24 -0.97 -4.37 -9.87
C ILE A 24 0.28 -5.25 -9.88
N LYS A 25 0.81 -5.64 -11.05
CA LYS A 25 2.08 -6.38 -11.14
C LYS A 25 3.27 -5.57 -10.61
N GLU A 26 3.29 -4.27 -10.89
CA GLU A 26 4.32 -3.35 -10.36
C GLU A 26 4.23 -3.26 -8.82
N LEU A 27 3.02 -3.19 -8.27
CA LEU A 27 2.79 -3.20 -6.82
C LEU A 27 3.21 -4.55 -6.18
N ASP A 28 2.87 -5.67 -6.79
CA ASP A 28 3.25 -7.01 -6.33
C ASP A 28 4.78 -7.18 -6.29
N TYR A 29 5.49 -6.66 -7.28
CA TYR A 29 6.95 -6.63 -7.28
C TYR A 29 7.54 -5.83 -6.11
N ILE A 30 6.89 -4.73 -5.70
CA ILE A 30 7.33 -3.92 -4.55
C ILE A 30 7.07 -4.66 -3.24
N LEU A 31 5.91 -5.32 -3.11
CA LEU A 31 5.51 -6.06 -1.90
C LEU A 31 6.34 -7.33 -1.66
N THR A 32 6.92 -7.91 -2.70
CA THR A 32 7.77 -9.11 -2.62
C THR A 32 9.24 -8.81 -2.32
N GLN A 33 9.63 -7.54 -2.20
CA GLN A 33 10.98 -7.15 -1.79
C GLN A 33 11.22 -7.52 -0.32
N GLU A 34 12.36 -8.14 -0.01
CA GLU A 34 12.81 -8.37 1.37
C GLU A 34 13.31 -7.05 2.01
N LYS A 35 12.37 -6.14 2.30
CA LYS A 35 12.60 -4.82 2.89
C LYS A 35 11.72 -4.62 4.11
N GLU A 36 12.08 -3.64 4.94
CA GLU A 36 11.23 -3.24 6.06
C GLU A 36 9.91 -2.63 5.56
N GLU A 37 8.84 -2.79 6.33
CA GLU A 37 7.50 -2.27 5.97
C GLU A 37 7.53 -0.76 5.69
N SER A 38 8.32 0.01 6.45
CA SER A 38 8.49 1.45 6.25
C SER A 38 9.11 1.80 4.89
N GLU A 39 10.06 1.00 4.41
CA GLU A 39 10.65 1.15 3.07
C GLU A 39 9.67 0.72 1.97
N ILE A 40 8.91 -0.35 2.19
CA ILE A 40 7.86 -0.80 1.27
C ILE A 40 6.81 0.31 1.12
N ILE A 41 6.30 0.86 2.22
CA ILE A 41 5.34 1.98 2.21
C ILE A 41 5.91 3.16 1.42
N LYS A 42 7.16 3.54 1.65
CA LYS A 42 7.80 4.64 0.91
C LYS A 42 7.85 4.36 -0.60
N ASN A 43 8.28 3.17 -1.00
CA ASN A 43 8.33 2.79 -2.42
C ASN A 43 6.94 2.81 -3.07
N ILE A 44 5.91 2.37 -2.34
CA ILE A 44 4.53 2.42 -2.81
C ILE A 44 4.07 3.86 -2.97
N ILE A 45 4.35 4.76 -2.02
CA ILE A 45 3.99 6.18 -2.12
C ILE A 45 4.68 6.84 -3.32
N GLU A 46 5.96 6.55 -3.55
CA GLU A 46 6.72 7.11 -4.68
C GLU A 46 6.16 6.66 -6.04
N LYS A 47 5.70 5.41 -6.15
CA LYS A 47 5.14 4.85 -7.38
C LYS A 47 3.64 5.09 -7.55
N PHE A 48 2.93 5.18 -6.44
CA PHE A 48 1.49 5.30 -6.34
C PHE A 48 1.14 6.40 -5.33
N PRO A 49 1.27 7.70 -5.67
CA PRO A 49 1.03 8.79 -4.73
C PRO A 49 -0.35 8.78 -4.06
N ASN A 50 -1.38 8.25 -4.75
CA ASN A 50 -2.72 8.07 -4.19
C ASN A 50 -2.75 7.16 -2.96
N PHE A 51 -1.78 6.24 -2.82
CA PHE A 51 -1.65 5.39 -1.64
C PHE A 51 -1.49 6.20 -0.36
N GLN A 52 -0.80 7.34 -0.41
CA GLN A 52 -0.63 8.20 0.78
C GLN A 52 -1.98 8.65 1.36
N ILE A 53 -2.93 8.99 0.49
CA ILE A 53 -4.27 9.43 0.89
C ILE A 53 -5.07 8.25 1.48
N ILE A 54 -5.01 7.08 0.82
CA ILE A 54 -5.68 5.85 1.27
C ILE A 54 -5.15 5.44 2.65
N TYR A 55 -3.83 5.36 2.79
CA TYR A 55 -3.15 4.90 4.00
C TYR A 55 -3.40 5.86 5.18
N ALA A 56 -3.31 7.18 4.96
CA ALA A 56 -3.60 8.17 6.00
C ALA A 56 -5.06 8.13 6.47
N SER A 57 -6.00 7.88 5.55
CA SER A 57 -7.42 7.73 5.88
C SER A 57 -7.65 6.52 6.79
N LYS A 58 -6.99 5.39 6.51
CA LYS A 58 -7.10 4.15 7.29
C LYS A 58 -6.44 4.24 8.67
N LEU A 59 -5.34 4.99 8.81
CA LEU A 59 -4.70 5.26 10.10
C LEU A 59 -5.58 6.06 11.07
N SER A 60 -6.55 6.81 10.52
CA SER A 60 -7.46 7.66 11.29
C SER A 60 -8.77 6.96 11.68
N GLU A 61 -9.00 5.72 11.20
CA GLU A 61 -10.17 4.87 11.53
C GLU A 61 -9.97 4.01 12.78
#